data_AF-A0A3S4K160-F1
#
_entry.id   AF-A0A3S4K160-F1
#
_cell.length_a   1.000
_cell.length_b   1.000
_cell.length_c   1.000
_cell.angle_alpha   90.00
_cell.angle_beta   90.00
_cell.angle_gamma   90.00
#
_symmetry.space_group_name_H-M   'P 1'
#
loop_
_entity.id
_entity.type
_entity.pdbx_description
1 polymer ?
#
loop_
_entity_poly.entity_id
_entity_poly.type
_entity_poly.pdbx_seq_one_letter_code
_entity_poly.pdbx_strand_id
1 'polypeptide(L)'
;MFHQRFSTNTWPQWKLAQPFRFLAHNGEINTVQGNRNWARARERIMASPHLDMDAVRPIVQTDGSDSMSLDNMLEGLLMGGIPLFRALRLLVPPAWQNVDSTDKDLRAFYEFNSMHMEPWDGPAGIVLTDGRYAACMLDRNGLRPARWVLTRDNILTIASEVGVWDYRARTWCARAGSSLASCSPRIC
;
A
#
# COMPACT_ATOMS: atom_id res chain seq x y z
N MET A 1 -7.04 11.99 4.19
CA MET A 1 -6.88 10.60 4.67
C MET A 1 -6.95 10.61 6.18
N PHE A 2 -7.66 9.67 6.80
CA PHE A 2 -7.79 9.57 8.25
C PHE A 2 -7.33 8.18 8.71
N HIS A 3 -6.78 8.09 9.92
CA HIS A 3 -6.38 6.81 10.51
C HIS A 3 -6.46 6.88 12.03
N GLN A 4 -7.04 5.84 12.63
CA GLN A 4 -7.02 5.63 14.07
C GLN A 4 -6.25 4.34 14.37
N ARG A 5 -5.14 4.47 15.10
CA ARG A 5 -4.25 3.35 15.41
C ARG A 5 -4.62 2.74 16.75
N PHE A 6 -4.72 1.41 16.80
CA PHE A 6 -4.68 0.64 18.04
C PHE A 6 -3.25 0.11 18.23
N SER A 7 -2.58 0.55 19.29
CA SER A 7 -1.22 0.12 19.63
C SER A 7 -1.27 -0.91 20.75
N THR A 8 -0.41 -1.92 20.67
CA THR A 8 -0.18 -2.89 21.77
C THR A 8 0.73 -2.33 22.87
N ASN A 9 1.37 -1.18 22.63
CA ASN A 9 2.21 -0.49 23.60
C ASN A 9 1.41 0.56 24.40
N THR A 10 1.70 0.67 25.69
CA THR A 10 1.10 1.65 26.61
C THR A 10 1.75 3.04 26.55
N TRP A 11 2.95 3.16 25.98
CA TRP A 11 3.67 4.43 25.86
C TRP A 11 3.38 5.12 24.52
N PRO A 12 2.77 6.31 24.52
CA PRO A 12 2.46 7.02 23.29
C PRO A 12 3.75 7.56 22.65
N GLN A 13 3.91 7.31 21.35
CA GLN A 13 4.95 7.93 20.54
C GLN A 13 4.31 8.66 19.36
N TRP A 14 4.36 9.98 19.39
CA TRP A 14 3.74 10.86 18.39
C TRP A 14 4.23 10.57 16.98
N LYS A 15 5.53 10.25 16.83
CA LYS A 15 6.14 9.87 15.54
C LYS A 15 5.54 8.61 14.90
N LEU A 16 4.81 7.79 15.67
CA LEU A 16 4.18 6.56 15.19
C LEU A 16 2.67 6.72 14.91
N ALA A 17 2.14 7.93 15.05
CA ALA A 17 0.80 8.26 14.60
C ALA A 17 0.76 8.31 13.06
N GLN A 18 -0.37 7.91 12.49
CA GLN A 18 -0.61 7.89 11.03
C GLN A 18 -1.70 8.91 10.68
N PRO A 19 -1.81 9.38 9.42
CA PRO A 19 -1.08 8.95 8.22
C PRO A 19 0.42 9.25 8.23
N PHE A 20 1.20 8.45 7.50
CA PHE A 20 2.57 8.81 7.13
C PHE A 20 2.58 9.68 5.86
N ARG A 21 3.70 9.74 5.14
CA ARG A 21 3.86 10.68 4.02
C ARG A 21 2.93 10.34 2.86
N PHE A 22 2.83 9.06 2.52
CA PHE A 22 2.02 8.58 1.40
C PHE A 22 0.85 7.72 1.84
N LEU A 23 1.01 6.95 2.93
CA LEU A 23 0.02 5.93 3.29
C LEU A 23 -0.45 5.96 4.75
N ALA A 24 -1.64 5.41 4.94
CA ALA A 24 -2.10 4.88 6.22
C ALA A 24 -2.44 3.39 6.05
N HIS A 25 -2.10 2.62 7.06
CA HIS A 25 -2.13 1.17 7.06
C HIS A 25 -2.90 0.66 8.28
N ASN A 26 -4.05 0.04 8.00
CA ASN A 26 -4.80 -0.75 8.95
C ASN A 26 -4.36 -2.21 8.81
N GLY A 27 -3.50 -2.68 9.71
CA GLY A 27 -2.93 -4.00 9.53
C GLY A 27 -1.68 -4.25 10.34
N GLU A 28 -1.02 -5.36 10.00
CA GLU A 28 0.28 -5.75 10.52
C GLU A 28 1.08 -6.45 9.42
N ILE A 29 2.29 -5.98 9.15
CA ILE A 29 3.20 -6.64 8.19
C ILE A 29 4.01 -7.71 8.93
N ASN A 30 3.56 -8.96 8.84
CA ASN A 30 4.19 -10.09 9.53
C ASN A 30 5.62 -10.38 9.04
N THR A 31 5.94 -9.97 7.82
CA THR A 31 7.25 -10.19 7.17
C THR A 31 8.25 -9.05 7.40
N VAL A 32 7.88 -8.03 8.21
CA VAL A 32 8.62 -6.75 8.31
C VAL A 32 10.11 -6.90 8.63
N GLN A 33 10.50 -7.86 9.47
CA GLN A 33 11.91 -8.06 9.83
C GLN A 33 12.73 -8.52 8.62
N GLY A 34 12.19 -9.46 7.83
CA GLY A 34 12.80 -9.90 6.58
C GLY A 34 12.91 -8.76 5.59
N ASN A 35 11.83 -8.00 5.41
CA ASN A 35 11.79 -6.88 4.46
C ASN A 35 12.80 -5.79 4.81
N ARG A 36 12.93 -5.45 6.10
CA ARG A 36 13.96 -4.50 6.59
C ARG A 36 15.37 -4.98 6.30
N ASN A 37 15.64 -6.26 6.54
CA ASN A 37 16.96 -6.85 6.30
C ASN A 37 17.29 -6.85 4.80
N TRP A 38 16.33 -7.24 3.96
CA TRP A 38 16.50 -7.25 2.51
C TRP A 38 16.64 -5.85 1.92
N ALA A 39 15.87 -4.87 2.40
CA ALA A 39 16.02 -3.47 2.01
C ALA A 39 17.43 -2.97 2.33
N ARG A 40 17.94 -3.23 3.54
CA ARG A 40 19.29 -2.86 3.96
C ARG A 40 20.39 -3.57 3.18
N ALA A 41 20.20 -4.86 2.84
CA ALA A 41 21.16 -5.61 2.04
C ALA A 41 21.25 -5.07 0.60
N ARG A 42 20.11 -4.69 0.01
CA ARG A 42 20.03 -4.17 -1.37
C ARG A 42 20.37 -2.69 -1.49
N GLU A 43 20.31 -1.95 -0.39
CA GLU A 43 20.57 -0.51 -0.31
C GLU A 43 21.83 -0.05 -1.06
N ARG A 44 22.94 -0.79 -0.94
CA ARG A 44 24.23 -0.41 -1.57
C ARG A 44 24.26 -0.58 -3.08
N ILE A 45 23.47 -1.50 -3.61
CA ILE A 45 23.39 -1.77 -5.06
C ILE A 45 22.24 -1.00 -5.73
N MET A 46 21.31 -0.44 -4.94
CA MET A 46 20.30 0.48 -5.46
C MET A 46 20.96 1.76 -5.96
N ALA A 47 20.57 2.17 -7.16
CA ALA A 47 20.98 3.41 -7.79
C ALA A 47 19.76 4.02 -8.50
N SER A 48 19.63 5.34 -8.45
CA SER A 48 18.62 6.08 -9.21
C SER A 48 19.27 7.33 -9.81
N PRO A 49 18.94 7.70 -11.06
CA PRO A 49 19.34 8.99 -11.61
C PRO A 49 18.63 10.18 -10.95
N HIS A 50 17.57 9.93 -10.17
CA HIS A 50 16.75 10.96 -9.55
C HIS A 50 17.13 11.25 -8.09
N LEU A 51 17.94 10.39 -7.46
CA LEU A 51 18.27 10.49 -6.04
C LEU A 51 19.78 10.36 -5.81
N ASP A 52 20.30 11.22 -4.95
CA ASP A 52 21.57 10.95 -4.30
C ASP A 52 21.35 9.86 -3.24
N MET A 53 21.78 8.64 -3.58
CA MET A 53 21.57 7.47 -2.73
C MET A 53 22.27 7.64 -1.38
N ASP A 54 23.43 8.29 -1.30
CA ASP A 54 24.14 8.43 -0.02
C ASP A 54 23.42 9.38 0.95
N ALA A 55 22.62 10.32 0.43
CA ALA A 55 21.81 11.22 1.25
C ALA A 55 20.51 10.58 1.80
N VAL A 56 19.97 9.57 1.12
CA VAL A 56 18.70 8.92 1.50
C VAL A 56 18.88 7.62 2.27
N ARG A 57 20.11 7.12 2.36
CA ARG A 57 20.45 5.89 3.09
C ARG A 57 20.45 6.12 4.61
N PRO A 58 19.85 5.23 5.42
CA PRO A 58 19.13 4.02 5.03
C PRO A 58 17.71 4.31 4.51
N ILE A 59 17.30 3.60 3.45
CA ILE A 59 15.98 3.81 2.80
C ILE A 59 14.83 3.42 3.73
N VAL A 60 15.02 2.39 4.57
CA VAL A 60 13.99 1.90 5.49
C VAL A 60 14.48 2.01 6.92
N GLN A 61 13.73 2.71 7.77
CA GLN A 61 14.01 2.76 9.21
C GLN A 61 13.66 1.44 9.88
N THR A 62 14.52 1.00 10.81
CA THR A 62 14.37 -0.27 11.54
C THR A 62 13.84 -0.09 12.97
N ASP A 63 13.85 1.13 13.50
CA ASP A 63 13.55 1.48 14.90
C ASP A 63 12.09 1.93 15.13
N GLY A 64 11.19 1.71 14.17
CA GLY A 64 9.81 2.14 14.29
C GLY A 64 8.77 1.13 13.82
N SER A 65 7.56 1.61 13.50
CA SER A 65 6.46 0.71 13.10
C SER A 65 6.70 0.07 11.73
N ASP A 66 6.08 -1.07 11.52
CA ASP A 66 6.02 -1.77 10.24
C ASP A 66 5.49 -0.89 9.10
N SER A 67 4.46 -0.12 9.42
CA SER A 67 3.74 0.79 8.54
C SER A 67 4.63 1.95 8.10
N MET A 68 5.50 2.44 9.00
CA MET A 68 6.50 3.46 8.67
C MET A 68 7.58 2.89 7.75
N SER A 69 8.05 1.66 8.01
CA SER A 69 9.01 1.00 7.13
C SER A 69 8.44 0.82 5.71
N LEU A 70 7.16 0.49 5.60
CA LEU A 70 6.47 0.37 4.30
C LEU A 70 6.37 1.73 3.59
N ASP A 71 6.01 2.79 4.33
CA ASP A 71 5.94 4.16 3.78
C ASP A 71 7.31 4.65 3.30
N ASN A 72 8.38 4.40 4.05
CA ASN A 72 9.75 4.77 3.64
C ASN A 72 10.17 4.05 2.35
N MET A 73 9.86 2.75 2.26
CA MET A 73 10.18 1.99 1.05
C MET A 73 9.38 2.50 -0.15
N LEU A 74 8.08 2.78 0.02
CA LEU A 74 7.24 3.36 -1.01
C LEU A 74 7.79 4.73 -1.47
N GLU A 75 8.12 5.61 -0.53
CA GLU A 75 8.72 6.91 -0.81
C GLU A 75 10.01 6.78 -1.63
N GLY A 76 10.92 5.88 -1.24
CA GLY A 76 12.16 5.63 -1.98
C GLY A 76 11.92 5.16 -3.41
N LEU A 77 10.93 4.28 -3.64
CA LEU A 77 10.57 3.82 -4.99
C LEU A 77 9.98 4.96 -5.84
N LEU A 78 9.06 5.76 -5.27
CA LEU A 78 8.43 6.88 -5.96
C LEU A 78 9.43 7.97 -6.33
N MET A 79 10.24 8.40 -5.36
CA MET A 79 11.30 9.39 -5.57
C MET A 79 12.38 8.86 -6.53
N GLY A 80 12.61 7.55 -6.54
CA GLY A 80 13.50 6.88 -7.48
C GLY A 80 12.96 6.79 -8.91
N GLY A 81 11.75 7.27 -9.17
CA GLY A 81 11.12 7.34 -10.51
C GLY A 81 10.16 6.19 -10.83
N ILE A 82 9.86 5.30 -9.88
CA ILE A 82 8.92 4.19 -10.11
C ILE A 82 7.48 4.73 -9.98
N PRO A 83 6.61 4.52 -11.00
CA PRO A 83 5.22 4.96 -10.94
C PRO A 83 4.45 4.31 -9.79
N LEU A 84 3.51 5.06 -9.19
CA LEU A 84 2.75 4.64 -8.00
C LEU A 84 2.18 3.23 -8.12
N PHE A 85 1.36 2.96 -9.14
CA PHE A 85 0.73 1.65 -9.29
C PHE A 85 1.74 0.52 -9.45
N ARG A 86 2.90 0.76 -10.08
CA ARG A 86 3.98 -0.23 -10.17
C ARG A 86 4.62 -0.46 -8.80
N ALA A 87 4.91 0.59 -8.05
CA ALA A 87 5.47 0.50 -6.70
C ALA A 87 4.55 -0.29 -5.75
N LEU A 88 3.25 -0.05 -5.81
CA LEU A 88 2.27 -0.80 -5.01
C LEU A 88 2.24 -2.29 -5.36
N ARG A 89 2.31 -2.62 -6.65
CA ARG A 89 2.37 -4.02 -7.11
C ARG A 89 3.69 -4.71 -6.81
N LEU A 90 4.78 -3.95 -6.63
CA LEU A 90 6.06 -4.48 -6.16
C LEU A 90 5.99 -4.82 -4.67
N LEU A 91 5.47 -3.89 -3.85
CA LEU A 91 5.46 -4.04 -2.39
C LEU A 91 4.39 -5.04 -1.93
N VAL A 92 3.17 -4.92 -2.44
CA VAL A 92 2.03 -5.76 -2.02
C VAL A 92 1.36 -6.35 -3.27
N PRO A 93 2.00 -7.34 -3.93
CA PRO A 93 1.42 -8.02 -5.08
C PRO A 93 0.17 -8.82 -4.69
N PRO A 94 -0.82 -8.95 -5.59
CA PRO A 94 -1.97 -9.84 -5.37
C PRO A 94 -1.52 -11.30 -5.39
N ALA A 95 -2.37 -12.23 -4.95
CA ALA A 95 -2.11 -13.65 -5.17
C ALA A 95 -2.17 -13.96 -6.68
N TRP A 96 -1.05 -14.40 -7.27
CA TRP A 96 -0.95 -14.64 -8.72
C TRP A 96 -0.41 -16.04 -9.09
N GLN A 97 0.33 -16.72 -8.20
CA GLN A 97 1.00 -17.98 -8.57
C GLN A 97 0.04 -19.10 -9.00
N ASN A 98 -1.08 -19.22 -8.30
CA ASN A 98 -2.07 -20.31 -8.47
C ASN A 98 -3.35 -19.83 -9.16
N VAL A 99 -3.31 -18.70 -9.86
CA VAL A 99 -4.46 -18.12 -10.55
C VAL A 99 -4.32 -18.35 -12.05
N ASP A 100 -4.89 -19.45 -12.53
CA ASP A 100 -4.80 -19.90 -13.93
C ASP A 100 -5.47 -18.95 -14.93
N SER A 101 -6.39 -18.10 -14.46
CA SER A 101 -7.08 -17.10 -15.27
C SER A 101 -6.30 -15.79 -15.44
N THR A 102 -5.08 -15.68 -14.89
CA THR A 102 -4.27 -14.47 -15.00
C THR A 102 -3.71 -14.34 -16.42
N ASP A 103 -3.82 -13.14 -16.98
CA ASP A 103 -3.17 -12.78 -18.24
C ASP A 103 -1.66 -13.11 -18.21
N LYS A 104 -1.13 -13.65 -19.31
CA LYS A 104 0.26 -14.15 -19.37
C LYS A 104 1.29 -13.03 -19.19
N ASP A 105 1.04 -11.85 -19.73
CA ASP A 105 1.95 -10.71 -19.61
C ASP A 105 1.93 -10.18 -18.17
N LEU A 106 0.75 -10.15 -17.55
CA LEU A 106 0.61 -9.78 -16.14
C LEU A 106 1.30 -10.79 -15.22
N ARG A 107 1.20 -12.09 -15.52
CA ARG A 107 1.93 -13.14 -14.79
C ARG A 107 3.43 -12.98 -14.94
N ALA A 108 3.93 -12.78 -16.16
CA ALA A 108 5.35 -12.55 -16.43
C ALA A 108 5.88 -11.31 -15.68
N PHE A 109 5.07 -10.24 -15.61
CA PHE A 109 5.37 -9.06 -14.80
C PHE A 109 5.58 -9.43 -13.32
N TYR A 110 4.67 -10.19 -12.71
CA TYR A 110 4.82 -10.57 -11.30
C TYR A 110 5.98 -11.54 -11.07
N GLU A 111 6.19 -12.50 -11.98
CA GLU A 111 7.33 -13.43 -11.92
C GLU A 111 8.67 -12.66 -11.92
N PHE A 112 8.86 -11.75 -12.86
CA PHE A 112 10.08 -10.93 -12.95
C PHE A 112 10.32 -10.11 -11.69
N ASN A 113 9.28 -9.41 -11.22
CA ASN A 113 9.43 -8.51 -10.08
C ASN A 113 9.59 -9.25 -8.74
N SER A 114 9.05 -10.48 -8.62
CA SER A 114 9.21 -11.31 -7.41
C SER A 114 10.67 -11.68 -7.12
N MET A 115 11.53 -11.68 -8.15
CA MET A 115 12.97 -11.89 -8.00
C MET A 115 13.70 -10.65 -7.45
N HIS A 116 13.08 -9.47 -7.55
CA HIS A 116 13.69 -8.19 -7.19
C HIS A 116 13.17 -7.63 -5.87
N MET A 117 11.95 -7.99 -5.48
CA MET A 117 11.28 -7.52 -4.26
C MET A 117 10.49 -8.64 -3.61
N GLU A 118 10.81 -8.93 -2.35
CA GLU A 118 9.95 -9.75 -1.51
C GLU A 118 8.65 -9.01 -1.17
N PRO A 119 7.51 -9.72 -1.13
CA PRO A 119 6.23 -9.11 -0.78
C PRO A 119 6.23 -8.68 0.69
N TRP A 120 5.73 -7.49 0.94
CA TRP A 120 5.45 -6.97 2.28
C TRP A 120 4.12 -7.56 2.76
N ASP A 121 4.18 -8.82 3.16
CA ASP A 121 3.01 -9.65 3.46
C ASP A 121 2.55 -9.54 4.92
N GLY A 122 1.25 -9.69 5.10
CA GLY A 122 0.51 -9.53 6.35
C GLY A 122 -0.90 -8.96 6.11
N PRO A 123 -1.83 -9.06 7.09
CA PRO A 123 -3.16 -8.46 6.96
C PRO A 123 -3.02 -6.95 6.77
N ALA A 124 -3.46 -6.40 5.63
CA ALA A 124 -3.25 -5.00 5.31
C ALA A 124 -4.43 -4.39 4.56
N GLY A 125 -5.01 -3.33 5.12
CA GLY A 125 -5.85 -2.37 4.44
C GLY A 125 -5.10 -1.06 4.32
N ILE A 126 -4.68 -0.70 3.12
CA ILE A 126 -3.85 0.49 2.88
C ILE A 126 -4.67 1.53 2.12
N VAL A 127 -4.67 2.75 2.62
CA VAL A 127 -5.15 3.94 1.91
C VAL A 127 -3.98 4.86 1.68
N LEU A 128 -3.83 5.39 0.46
CA LEU A 128 -2.66 6.17 0.09
C LEU A 128 -2.97 7.28 -0.92
N THR A 129 -2.08 8.26 -1.01
CA THR A 129 -2.12 9.30 -2.04
C THR A 129 -0.73 9.82 -2.37
N ASP A 130 -0.47 10.11 -3.65
CA ASP A 130 0.73 10.81 -4.12
C ASP A 130 0.44 12.29 -4.51
N GLY A 131 -0.74 12.79 -4.13
CA GLY A 131 -1.24 14.12 -4.49
C GLY A 131 -1.95 14.19 -5.85
N ARG A 132 -1.72 13.23 -6.75
CA ARG A 132 -2.44 13.12 -8.02
C ARG A 132 -3.51 12.04 -7.99
N TYR A 133 -3.19 10.91 -7.38
CA TYR A 133 -4.03 9.74 -7.23
C TYR A 133 -4.35 9.52 -5.75
N ALA A 134 -5.55 9.02 -5.50
CA ALA A 134 -5.93 8.42 -4.23
C ALA A 134 -6.25 6.95 -4.49
N ALA A 135 -5.64 6.05 -3.73
CA ALA A 135 -5.82 4.61 -3.92
C ALA A 135 -6.12 3.93 -2.59
N CYS A 136 -6.86 2.83 -2.69
CA CYS A 136 -7.03 1.87 -1.62
C CYS A 136 -6.67 0.48 -2.14
N MET A 137 -5.90 -0.25 -1.35
CA MET A 137 -5.53 -1.61 -1.66
C MET A 137 -5.62 -2.51 -0.44
N LEU A 138 -5.84 -3.78 -0.70
CA LEU A 138 -5.85 -4.83 0.29
C LEU A 138 -4.64 -5.73 0.09
N ASP A 139 -4.25 -6.42 1.15
CA ASP A 139 -3.31 -7.53 1.08
C ASP A 139 -3.81 -8.62 0.11
N ARG A 140 -2.89 -9.51 -0.27
CA ARG A 140 -3.16 -10.61 -1.22
C ARG A 140 -4.36 -11.49 -0.87
N ASN A 141 -4.72 -11.59 0.41
CA ASN A 141 -5.79 -12.43 0.93
C ASN A 141 -7.04 -11.63 1.32
N GLY A 142 -6.99 -10.29 1.28
CA GLY A 142 -8.10 -9.43 1.65
C GLY A 142 -8.50 -9.56 3.13
N LEU A 143 -7.54 -9.66 4.03
CA LEU A 143 -7.78 -9.95 5.45
C LEU A 143 -8.33 -8.76 6.24
N ARG A 144 -8.30 -7.55 5.66
CA ARG A 144 -8.85 -6.33 6.26
C ARG A 144 -10.07 -5.84 5.49
N PRO A 145 -11.12 -5.39 6.20
CA PRO A 145 -12.31 -4.88 5.53
C PRO A 145 -12.02 -3.54 4.87
N ALA A 146 -12.40 -3.41 3.61
CA ALA A 146 -12.56 -2.13 2.93
C ALA A 146 -13.95 -2.07 2.29
N ARG A 147 -14.63 -0.97 2.54
CA ARG A 147 -15.97 -0.65 2.01
C ARG A 147 -15.86 0.70 1.32
N TRP A 148 -16.57 0.83 0.21
CA TRP A 148 -16.58 2.08 -0.53
C TRP A 148 -17.99 2.48 -0.94
N VAL A 149 -18.17 3.78 -1.02
CA VAL A 149 -19.44 4.44 -1.32
C VAL A 149 -19.15 5.51 -2.36
N LEU A 150 -19.85 5.42 -3.50
CA LEU A 150 -19.78 6.44 -4.55
C LEU A 150 -21.11 7.16 -4.63
N THR A 151 -21.07 8.44 -4.30
CA THR A 151 -22.23 9.33 -4.43
C THR A 151 -22.41 9.76 -5.88
N ARG A 152 -23.61 10.24 -6.21
CA ARG A 152 -23.91 10.80 -7.55
C ARG A 152 -23.13 12.08 -7.85
N ASP A 153 -22.67 12.76 -6.81
CA ASP A 153 -21.82 13.95 -6.91
C ASP A 153 -20.34 13.58 -7.12
N ASN A 154 -20.05 12.33 -7.49
CA ASN A 154 -18.71 11.77 -7.70
C ASN A 154 -17.78 11.84 -6.47
N ILE A 155 -18.36 11.89 -5.27
CA ILE A 155 -17.60 11.74 -4.02
C ILE A 155 -17.45 10.25 -3.74
N LEU A 156 -16.20 9.77 -3.80
CA LEU A 156 -15.81 8.43 -3.38
C LEU A 156 -15.36 8.47 -1.93
N THR A 157 -16.00 7.69 -1.07
CA THR A 157 -15.56 7.47 0.31
C THR A 157 -15.16 6.01 0.49
N ILE A 158 -14.02 5.78 1.13
CA ILE A 158 -13.50 4.45 1.45
C ILE A 158 -13.25 4.41 2.95
N ALA A 159 -13.71 3.35 3.60
CA ALA A 159 -13.55 3.15 5.04
C ALA A 159 -13.51 1.67 5.39
N SER A 160 -13.06 1.37 6.62
CA SER A 160 -13.09 0.01 7.16
C SER A 160 -14.52 -0.51 7.39
N GLU A 161 -15.48 0.40 7.58
CA GLU A 161 -16.88 0.10 7.88
C GLU A 161 -17.83 0.99 7.07
N VAL A 162 -19.10 0.59 6.98
CA VAL A 162 -20.17 1.40 6.39
C VAL A 162 -20.81 2.30 7.46
N GLY A 163 -21.35 3.45 7.06
CA GLY A 163 -22.03 4.36 8.00
C GLY A 163 -21.11 5.34 8.74
N VAL A 164 -19.84 5.45 8.33
CA VAL A 164 -18.89 6.45 8.87
C VAL A 164 -19.26 7.90 8.55
N TRP A 165 -20.13 8.09 7.55
CA TRP A 165 -20.61 9.40 7.12
C TRP A 165 -22.10 9.30 6.81
N ASP A 166 -22.83 10.37 7.10
CA ASP A 166 -24.26 10.46 6.82
C ASP A 166 -24.49 10.77 5.33
N TYR A 167 -24.54 9.71 4.53
CA TYR A 167 -24.85 9.83 3.10
C TYR A 167 -26.36 10.00 2.91
N ARG A 168 -26.76 10.96 2.08
CA ARG A 168 -28.17 11.06 1.64
C ARG A 168 -28.60 9.73 1.02
N ALA A 169 -29.89 9.36 1.20
CA ALA A 169 -30.46 8.07 0.81
C ALA A 169 -30.29 7.64 -0.66
N ARG A 170 -29.77 8.51 -1.53
CA ARG A 170 -29.59 8.27 -2.97
C ARG A 170 -28.13 7.95 -3.33
N THR A 171 -27.52 7.01 -2.62
CA THR A 171 -26.10 6.67 -2.70
C THR A 171 -25.90 5.17 -3.01
N TRP A 172 -24.87 4.82 -3.80
CA TRP A 172 -24.53 3.43 -4.13
C TRP A 172 -23.38 2.94 -3.24
N CYS A 173 -23.54 1.76 -2.64
CA CYS A 173 -22.52 1.14 -1.77
C CYS A 173 -22.02 -0.18 -2.37
N ALA A 174 -20.72 -0.42 -2.33
CA ALA A 174 -20.11 -1.66 -2.80
C ALA A 174 -18.90 -2.08 -1.95
N ARG A 175 -18.48 -3.34 -2.11
CA ARG A 175 -17.39 -4.00 -1.36
C ARG A 175 -16.13 -4.05 -2.23
N ALA A 176 -14.96 -3.73 -1.67
CA ALA A 176 -13.69 -3.95 -2.37
C ALA A 176 -13.34 -5.46 -2.36
N GLY A 177 -12.95 -6.01 -3.51
CA GLY A 177 -12.42 -7.38 -3.66
C GLY A 177 -10.90 -7.37 -3.91
N SER A 178 -10.25 -8.54 -3.82
CA SER A 178 -8.79 -8.72 -3.96
C SER A 178 -8.25 -8.64 -5.40
N SER A 179 -9.13 -8.66 -6.40
CA SER A 179 -8.81 -8.22 -7.75
C SER A 179 -9.08 -6.71 -7.84
N LEU A 180 -8.17 -5.97 -8.50
CA LEU A 180 -8.46 -4.59 -8.92
C LEU A 180 -9.86 -4.58 -9.52
N ALA A 181 -10.82 -4.00 -8.81
CA ALA A 181 -12.08 -3.62 -9.42
C ALA A 181 -11.70 -2.62 -10.49
N SER A 182 -11.68 -3.07 -11.74
CA SER A 182 -11.62 -2.22 -12.91
C SER A 182 -12.84 -1.32 -12.86
N CYS A 183 -12.68 -0.17 -12.22
CA CYS A 183 -13.49 0.98 -12.56
C CYS A 183 -13.21 1.26 -14.05
N SER A 184 -14.27 1.44 -14.81
CA SER A 184 -14.28 1.87 -16.22
C SER A 184 -13.16 2.91 -16.51
N PRO A 185 -12.60 3.00 -17.73
CA PRO A 185 -11.27 3.56 -18.04
C PRO A 185 -11.06 5.07 -17.80
N ARG A 186 -11.92 5.73 -17.02
CA ARG A 186 -11.82 7.16 -16.71
C ARG A 186 -11.41 7.48 -15.28
N ILE A 187 -11.34 6.49 -14.39
CA ILE A 187 -10.92 6.71 -13.01
C ILE A 187 -10.13 5.49 -12.51
N CYS A 188 -8.90 5.37 -13.00
CA CYS A 188 -7.74 4.70 -12.42
C CYS A 188 -6.56 4.98 -13.36
#